data_AF-A0A9Q4PVR9-F1
#
_entry.id   AF-A0A9Q4PVR9-F1
#
_cell.length_a   1.000
_cell.length_b   1.000
_cell.length_c   1.000
_cell.angle_alpha   90.00
_cell.angle_beta   90.00
_cell.angle_gamma   90.00
#
_symmetry.space_group_name_H-M   'P 1'
#
loop_
_entity.id
_entity.type
_entity.pdbx_description
1 polymer ?
#
loop_
_entity_poly.entity_id
_entity_poly.type
_entity_poly.pdbx_seq_one_letter_code
_entity_poly.pdbx_strand_id
1 'polypeptide(L)'
;MTIASLSMLHLIPCVRAQNYTPIEIYKDNDEIYKDIAQTYIDFMNEFYKLGCRHLQLDDTSWGEFCDKEKRKSYAKRGINLDTIQEKYVWIINKQNQKI
;
A
#
# COMPACT_ATOMS: atom_id res chain seq x y z
N MET A 1 17.96 0.27 6.78
CA MET A 1 17.48 0.92 5.55
C MET A 1 16.03 1.29 5.75
N THR A 2 15.59 2.44 5.25
CA THR A 2 14.20 2.91 5.37
C THR A 2 13.66 3.26 4.00
N ILE A 3 12.46 2.76 3.69
CA ILE A 3 11.72 3.06 2.45
C ILE A 3 10.26 3.36 2.80
N ALA A 4 9.53 3.97 1.86
CA ALA A 4 8.07 4.10 2.01
C ALA A 4 7.42 2.71 2.09
N SER A 5 6.34 2.59 2.84
CA SER A 5 5.52 1.37 2.91
C SER A 5 4.75 1.13 1.60
N LEU A 6 4.42 -0.14 1.34
CA LEU A 6 3.55 -0.58 0.25
C LEU A 6 2.22 0.19 0.24
N SER A 7 1.66 0.43 1.43
CA SER A 7 0.45 1.22 1.63
C SER A 7 0.57 2.62 1.08
N MET A 8 1.75 3.25 1.18
CA MET A 8 1.98 4.60 0.69
C MET A 8 2.03 4.64 -0.83
N LEU A 9 2.58 3.60 -1.46
CA LEU A 9 2.63 3.47 -2.91
C LEU A 9 1.24 3.36 -3.54
N HIS A 10 0.26 2.78 -2.81
CA HIS A 10 -1.14 2.77 -3.24
C HIS A 10 -1.90 4.04 -2.79
N LEU A 11 -1.76 4.46 -1.52
CA LEU A 11 -2.54 5.56 -0.94
C LEU A 11 -2.37 6.86 -1.72
N ILE A 12 -1.12 7.25 -2.01
CA ILE A 12 -0.85 8.55 -2.63
C ILE A 12 -1.46 8.64 -4.04
N PRO A 13 -1.12 7.74 -4.99
CA PRO A 13 -1.58 7.88 -6.37
C PRO A 13 -2.99 7.36 -6.61
N CYS A 14 -3.50 6.37 -5.85
CA CYS A 14 -4.76 5.70 -6.16
C CYS A 14 -5.94 6.17 -5.30
N VAL A 15 -5.67 6.63 -4.07
CA VAL A 15 -6.72 6.97 -3.09
C VAL A 15 -6.75 8.47 -2.79
N ARG A 16 -5.59 9.08 -2.52
CA ARG A 16 -5.49 10.50 -2.18
C ARG A 16 -5.60 11.39 -3.42
N ALA A 17 -5.05 10.96 -4.55
CA ALA A 17 -5.21 11.68 -5.81
C ALA A 17 -6.70 11.82 -6.18
N GLN A 18 -7.12 13.04 -6.54
CA GLN A 18 -8.52 13.31 -6.86
C GLN A 18 -8.92 12.81 -8.25
N ASN A 19 -7.95 12.71 -9.17
CA ASN A 19 -8.18 12.41 -10.59
C ASN A 19 -7.49 11.09 -11.00
N TYR A 20 -7.38 10.13 -10.08
CA TYR A 20 -6.84 8.82 -10.42
C TYR A 20 -7.79 8.09 -11.37
N THR A 21 -7.26 7.61 -12.48
CA THR A 21 -7.94 6.68 -13.38
C THR A 21 -7.02 5.47 -13.56
N PRO A 22 -7.46 4.25 -13.23
CA PRO A 22 -6.64 3.07 -13.43
C PRO A 22 -6.35 2.87 -14.92
N ILE A 23 -5.11 2.49 -15.22
CA ILE A 23 -4.74 1.99 -16.54
C ILE A 23 -5.33 0.57 -16.74
N GLU A 24 -5.36 0.09 -17.98
CA GLU A 24 -6.04 -1.15 -18.37
C GLU A 24 -5.70 -2.35 -17.47
N ILE A 25 -4.42 -2.55 -17.17
CA ILE A 25 -3.92 -3.67 -16.36
C ILE A 25 -4.33 -3.61 -14.87
N TYR A 26 -4.77 -2.44 -14.40
CA TYR A 26 -5.19 -2.20 -13.00
C TYR A 26 -6.66 -1.79 -12.91
N LYS A 27 -7.47 -2.12 -13.92
CA LYS A 27 -8.94 -1.94 -13.83
C LYS A 27 -9.53 -2.70 -12.65
N ASP A 28 -8.98 -3.88 -12.37
CA ASP A 28 -9.19 -4.56 -11.10
C ASP A 28 -8.16 -4.06 -10.08
N ASN A 29 -8.66 -3.45 -8.99
CA ASN A 29 -7.80 -2.96 -7.92
C ASN A 29 -7.02 -4.09 -7.23
N ASP A 30 -7.48 -5.34 -7.30
CA ASP A 30 -6.74 -6.46 -6.70
C ASP A 30 -5.43 -6.77 -7.44
N GLU A 31 -5.31 -6.45 -8.73
CA GLU A 31 -4.07 -6.64 -9.48
C GLU A 31 -2.97 -5.67 -9.03
N ILE A 32 -3.29 -4.38 -8.82
CA ILE A 32 -2.28 -3.42 -8.33
C ILE A 32 -1.78 -3.78 -6.92
N TYR A 33 -2.64 -4.31 -6.05
CA TYR A 33 -2.19 -4.80 -4.74
C TYR A 33 -1.24 -5.99 -4.84
N LYS A 34 -1.51 -6.93 -5.75
CA LYS A 34 -0.64 -8.10 -5.98
C LYS A 34 0.72 -7.68 -6.51
N ASP A 35 0.75 -6.79 -7.49
CA ASP A 35 2.00 -6.33 -8.10
C ASP A 35 2.85 -5.50 -7.15
N ILE A 36 2.22 -4.61 -6.35
CA ILE A 36 2.92 -3.89 -5.28
C ILE A 36 3.54 -4.87 -4.28
N ALA A 37 2.78 -5.89 -3.84
CA ALA A 37 3.30 -6.89 -2.90
C ALA A 37 4.48 -7.67 -3.49
N GLN A 38 4.37 -8.14 -4.73
CA GLN A 38 5.45 -8.88 -5.39
C GLN A 38 6.70 -8.01 -5.59
N THR A 39 6.52 -6.76 -6.01
CA THR A 39 7.64 -5.80 -6.18
C THR A 39 8.44 -5.62 -4.90
N TYR A 40 7.76 -5.51 -3.75
CA TYR A 40 8.44 -5.37 -2.46
C TYR A 40 9.11 -6.67 -1.99
N ILE A 41 8.54 -7.84 -2.28
CA ILE A 41 9.19 -9.13 -2.02
C ILE A 41 10.50 -9.23 -2.82
N ASP A 42 10.46 -8.91 -4.11
CA ASP A 42 11.64 -8.95 -4.98
C ASP A 42 12.71 -7.97 -4.50
N PHE A 43 12.30 -6.73 -4.18
CA PHE A 43 13.17 -5.73 -3.58
C PHE A 43 13.83 -6.23 -2.29
N MET A 44 13.06 -6.79 -1.35
CA MET A 44 13.59 -7.26 -0.07
C MET A 44 14.58 -8.41 -0.27
N ASN A 45 14.29 -9.34 -1.18
CA ASN A 45 15.20 -10.44 -1.51
C ASN A 45 16.53 -9.94 -2.07
N GLU A 46 16.51 -8.99 -3.02
CA GLU A 46 17.73 -8.42 -3.57
C GLU A 46 18.53 -7.63 -2.53
N PHE A 47 17.86 -6.82 -1.72
CA PHE A 47 18.56 -6.07 -0.67
C PHE A 47 19.10 -6.98 0.44
N TYR A 48 18.43 -8.08 0.74
CA TYR A 48 18.96 -9.09 1.65
C TYR A 48 20.23 -9.74 1.09
N LYS A 49 20.26 -10.08 -0.21
CA LYS A 49 21.47 -10.58 -0.89
C LYS A 49 22.62 -9.57 -0.84
N LEU A 50 22.32 -8.28 -0.94
CA LEU A 50 23.28 -7.18 -0.79
C LEU A 50 23.73 -6.93 0.66
N GLY A 51 23.25 -7.72 1.63
CA GLY A 51 23.68 -7.62 3.03
C GLY A 51 22.76 -6.80 3.94
N CYS A 52 21.61 -6.33 3.45
CA CYS A 52 20.62 -5.67 4.30
C CYS A 52 20.05 -6.66 5.33
N ARG A 53 20.06 -6.29 6.61
CA ARG A 53 19.50 -7.08 7.72
C ARG A 53 18.45 -6.33 8.54
N HIS A 54 18.32 -5.04 8.30
CA HIS A 54 17.35 -4.17 8.97
C HIS A 54 16.66 -3.28 7.94
N LEU A 55 15.38 -3.57 7.72
CA LEU A 55 14.50 -2.81 6.84
C LEU A 55 13.36 -2.20 7.66
N GLN A 56 13.14 -0.91 7.50
CA GLN A 56 12.01 -0.18 8.05
C GLN A 56 11.11 0.28 6.90
N LEU A 57 9.81 0.04 7.05
CA LEU A 57 8.77 0.55 6.16
C LEU A 57 8.11 1.76 6.83
N ASP A 58 8.27 2.94 6.22
CA ASP A 58 7.67 4.17 6.70
C ASP A 58 6.22 4.30 6.20
N ASP A 59 5.27 4.22 7.12
CA ASP A 59 3.84 4.16 6.81
C ASP A 59 3.07 5.24 7.56
N THR A 60 2.64 6.28 6.83
CA THR A 60 1.80 7.36 7.38
C THR A 60 0.33 7.20 7.02
N SER A 61 -0.04 6.13 6.31
CA SER A 61 -1.42 5.89 5.86
C SER A 61 -2.39 5.69 7.03
N TRP A 62 -1.93 5.00 8.07
CA TRP A 62 -2.71 4.69 9.26
C TRP A 62 -3.19 5.92 10.02
N GLY A 63 -2.42 7.01 9.99
CA GLY A 63 -2.84 8.28 10.57
C GLY A 63 -4.09 8.85 9.90
N GLU A 64 -4.23 8.67 8.58
CA GLU A 64 -5.42 9.13 7.85
C GLU A 64 -6.67 8.33 8.20
N PHE A 65 -6.50 7.04 8.51
CA PHE A 65 -7.60 6.17 8.87
C PHE A 65 -8.19 6.48 10.25
N CYS A 66 -7.41 7.11 11.12
CA CYS A 66 -7.82 7.55 12.46
C CYS A 66 -8.41 8.97 12.47
N ASP A 67 -8.26 9.74 11.38
CA ASP A 67 -8.75 11.11 11.28
C ASP A 67 -10.22 11.13 10.78
N LYS A 68 -11.14 11.56 11.66
CA LYS A 68 -12.58 11.60 11.38
C LYS A 68 -12.93 12.48 10.17
N GLU A 69 -12.25 13.61 9.98
CA GLU A 69 -12.54 14.52 8.88
C GLU A 69 -12.00 13.97 7.55
N LYS A 70 -10.83 13.33 7.57
CA LYS A 70 -10.35 12.58 6.40
C LYS A 70 -11.28 11.43 6.04
N ARG A 71 -11.71 10.62 7.01
CA ARG A 71 -12.68 9.53 6.75
C ARG A 71 -13.96 10.04 6.09
N LYS A 72 -14.52 11.15 6.58
CA LYS A 72 -15.69 11.80 5.94
C LYS A 72 -15.38 12.27 4.51
N SER A 73 -14.22 12.86 4.28
CA SER A 73 -13.80 13.33 2.95
C SER A 73 -13.68 12.17 1.95
N TYR A 74 -13.08 11.05 2.35
CA TYR A 74 -12.99 9.85 1.51
C TYR A 74 -14.36 9.20 1.27
N ALA A 75 -15.22 9.11 2.30
CA ALA A 75 -16.57 8.59 2.14
C ALA A 75 -17.42 9.41 1.16
N LYS A 76 -17.30 10.75 1.16
CA LYS A 76 -17.94 11.64 0.17
C LYS A 76 -17.48 11.37 -1.27
N ARG A 77 -16.28 10.81 -1.44
CA ARG A 77 -15.73 10.39 -2.74
C ARG A 77 -16.11 8.94 -3.10
N GLY A 78 -16.97 8.28 -2.31
CA GLY A 78 -17.35 6.88 -2.51
C GLY A 78 -16.29 5.87 -2.10
N ILE A 79 -15.24 6.31 -1.38
CA ILE A 79 -14.13 5.45 -0.98
C ILE A 79 -14.40 4.89 0.42
N ASN A 80 -14.39 3.56 0.54
CA ASN A 80 -14.48 2.87 1.82
C ASN A 80 -13.07 2.59 2.38
N LEU A 81 -12.69 3.32 3.44
CA LEU A 81 -11.40 3.15 4.08
C LEU A 81 -11.27 1.84 4.86
N ASP A 82 -12.37 1.27 5.37
CA ASP A 82 -12.29 0.00 6.12
C ASP A 82 -11.82 -1.13 5.20
N THR A 83 -12.35 -1.18 3.98
CA THR A 83 -11.90 -2.13 2.94
C THR A 83 -10.43 -1.89 2.56
N ILE A 84 -10.00 -0.63 2.44
CA ILE A 84 -8.61 -0.31 2.12
C ILE A 84 -7.68 -0.71 3.27
N GLN A 85 -8.09 -0.50 4.52
CA GLN A 85 -7.35 -0.92 5.71
C GLN A 85 -7.09 -2.43 5.70
N GLU A 86 -8.13 -3.23 5.41
CA GLU A 86 -8.00 -4.69 5.29
C GLU A 86 -7.01 -5.10 4.19
N LYS A 87 -7.08 -4.45 3.02
CA LYS A 87 -6.13 -4.70 1.92
C LYS A 87 -4.70 -4.30 2.29
N TYR A 88 -4.51 -3.21 3.06
CA TYR A 88 -3.19 -2.78 3.52
C TYR A 88 -2.59 -3.76 4.54
N VAL A 89 -3.39 -4.28 5.47
CA VAL A 89 -2.96 -5.38 6.34
C VAL A 89 -2.56 -6.59 5.49
N TRP A 90 -3.35 -6.93 4.48
CA TRP A 90 -3.07 -8.06 3.61
C TRP A 90 -1.76 -7.92 2.83
N ILE A 91 -1.51 -6.80 2.15
CA ILE A 91 -0.26 -6.62 1.36
C ILE A 91 0.97 -6.61 2.27
N ILE A 92 0.91 -5.95 3.44
CA ILE A 92 2.03 -5.87 4.39
C ILE A 92 2.35 -7.25 4.97
N ASN A 93 1.34 -8.10 5.19
CA ASN A 93 1.55 -9.45 5.71
C ASN A 93 1.91 -10.46 4.62
N LYS A 94 1.44 -10.28 3.39
CA LYS A 94 1.74 -11.18 2.27
C LYS A 94 3.24 -11.28 2.02
N GLN A 95 3.95 -10.15 2.09
CA GLN A 95 5.41 -10.13 1.96
C GLN A 95 6.16 -10.81 3.13
N ASN A 96 5.49 -11.03 4.27
CA ASN A 96 6.04 -11.70 5.45
C ASN A 96 5.72 -13.21 5.46
N GLN A 97 4.94 -13.71 4.51
CA GLN A 97 4.69 -15.14 4.36
C GLN A 97 5.96 -15.79 3.78
N LYS A 98 6.50 -16.77 4.52
CA LYS A 98 7.77 -17.43 4.24
C LYS A 98 7.87 -17.89 2.78
N ILE A 99 8.98 -17.51 2.14
CA ILE A 99 9.61 -18.23 1.02
C ILE A 99 10.25 -19.51 1.58
#